data_AF-A0A380FXI0-F1
#
_entry.id   AF-A0A380FXI0-F1
#
_cell.length_a   1.000
_cell.length_b   1.000
_cell.length_c   1.000
_cell.angle_alpha   90.00
_cell.angle_beta   90.00
_cell.angle_gamma   90.00
#
_symmetry.space_group_name_H-M   'P 1'
#
loop_
_entity.id
_entity.type
_entity.pdbx_description
1 polymer ?
#
loop_
_entity_poly.entity_id
_entity_poly.type
_entity_poly.pdbx_seq_one_letter_code
_entity_poly.pdbx_strand_id
1 'polypeptide(L)'
;MAGLNKDDVDLHFNTNKFNEDNHAKQISFFYKALYQINDIVLGLIFLVGSFLFFSDTTVFVGTVLFVIGSIQMMIRPLISFIHDLKLSRYYKHKYRELEKEQQHK
;
A
#
# COMPACT_ATOMS: atom_id res chain seq x y z
N MET A 1 -8.45 13.66 38.90
CA MET A 1 -8.57 13.84 37.44
C MET A 1 -7.19 13.70 36.84
N ALA A 2 -6.81 12.49 36.42
CA ALA A 2 -5.55 12.28 35.70
C ALA A 2 -5.82 12.63 34.24
N GLY A 3 -5.20 13.72 33.75
CA GLY A 3 -5.22 14.04 32.33
C GLY A 3 -4.47 12.95 31.58
N LEU A 4 -5.16 12.25 30.67
CA LEU A 4 -4.53 11.27 29.80
C LEU A 4 -3.49 12.00 28.95
N ASN A 5 -2.21 11.63 29.11
CA ASN A 5 -1.13 12.15 28.29
C ASN A 5 -1.30 11.62 26.86
N LYS A 6 -1.16 12.51 25.88
CA LYS A 6 -1.33 12.22 24.45
C LYS A 6 -0.35 11.15 23.94
N ASP A 7 0.72 10.94 24.70
CA ASP A 7 1.83 10.03 24.39
C ASP A 7 1.63 8.61 24.96
N ASP A 8 0.67 8.40 25.87
CA ASP A 8 0.40 7.09 26.53
C ASP A 8 -0.67 6.26 25.80
N VAL A 9 -1.16 6.73 24.66
CA VAL A 9 -2.18 6.01 23.87
C VAL A 9 -1.51 4.95 23.00
N ASP A 10 -0.91 3.95 23.64
CA ASP A 10 -0.61 2.70 22.97
C ASP A 10 -1.94 2.06 22.57
N LEU A 11 -2.29 2.20 21.30
CA LEU A 11 -3.45 1.54 20.72
C LEU A 11 -3.15 0.05 20.65
N HIS A 12 -3.55 -0.67 21.70
CA HIS A 12 -3.85 -2.09 21.61
C HIS A 12 -5.07 -2.26 20.69
N PHE A 13 -4.87 -2.09 19.39
CA PHE A 13 -5.80 -2.53 18.39
C PHE A 13 -5.90 -4.04 18.50
N ASN A 14 -6.99 -4.49 19.10
CA ASN A 14 -7.39 -5.88 19.06
C ASN A 14 -7.78 -6.23 17.60
N THR A 15 -6.76 -6.61 16.82
CA THR A 15 -6.84 -7.06 15.42
C THR A 15 -7.70 -8.33 15.25
N ASN A 16 -8.21 -8.93 16.33
CA ASN A 16 -9.06 -10.11 16.25
C ASN A 16 -10.47 -9.82 15.71
N LYS A 17 -10.91 -8.55 15.63
CA LYS A 17 -12.25 -8.20 15.09
C LYS A 17 -12.29 -8.01 13.56
N PHE A 18 -11.14 -7.99 12.89
CA PHE A 18 -11.02 -7.98 11.42
C PHE A 18 -10.64 -9.36 10.86
N ASN A 19 -10.86 -10.41 11.65
CA ASN A 19 -10.50 -11.80 11.32
C ASN A 19 -11.74 -12.69 11.15
N GLU A 20 -12.90 -12.11 10.82
CA GLU A 20 -14.16 -12.82 10.65
C GLU A 20 -14.72 -12.68 9.22
N ASP A 21 -13.87 -13.02 8.26
CA ASP A 21 -14.24 -13.16 6.86
C ASP A 21 -13.40 -14.28 6.25
N ASN A 22 -13.73 -15.51 6.63
CA ASN A 22 -13.15 -16.74 6.08
C ASN A 22 -13.41 -16.90 4.55
N HIS A 23 -14.20 -16.02 3.93
CA HIS A 23 -14.33 -15.89 2.47
C HIS A 23 -13.29 -14.96 1.80
N ALA A 24 -12.60 -14.09 2.56
CA ALA A 24 -11.59 -13.16 2.04
C ALA A 24 -10.20 -13.81 1.84
N LYS A 25 -9.94 -14.96 2.48
CA LYS A 25 -8.60 -15.60 2.47
C LYS A 25 -8.20 -16.17 1.11
N GLN A 26 -9.12 -16.75 0.33
CA GLN A 26 -8.77 -17.36 -0.96
C GLN A 26 -8.61 -16.33 -2.08
N ILE A 27 -9.47 -15.31 -2.10
CA ILE A 27 -9.34 -14.17 -3.02
C ILE A 27 -8.01 -13.45 -2.75
N SER A 28 -7.60 -13.31 -1.49
CA SER A 28 -6.33 -12.65 -1.16
C SER A 28 -5.11 -13.31 -1.79
N PHE A 29 -5.09 -14.64 -1.97
CA PHE A 29 -3.88 -15.35 -2.41
C PHE A 29 -3.62 -15.16 -3.91
N PHE A 30 -4.66 -15.28 -4.75
CA PHE A 30 -4.52 -15.02 -6.19
C PHE A 30 -4.18 -13.55 -6.46
N TYR A 31 -4.82 -12.62 -5.75
CA TYR A 31 -4.50 -11.20 -5.86
C TYR A 31 -3.08 -10.89 -5.35
N LYS A 32 -2.65 -11.45 -4.22
CA LYS A 32 -1.25 -11.35 -3.75
C LYS A 32 -0.26 -11.91 -4.77
N ALA A 33 -0.56 -13.07 -5.35
CA ALA A 33 0.27 -13.67 -6.38
C ALA A 33 0.34 -12.79 -7.63
N LEU A 34 -0.78 -12.23 -8.10
CA LEU A 34 -0.81 -11.28 -9.21
C LEU A 34 0.04 -10.04 -8.93
N TYR A 35 -0.06 -9.47 -7.74
CA TYR A 35 0.78 -8.35 -7.32
C TYR A 35 2.26 -8.74 -7.35
N GLN A 36 2.62 -9.89 -6.77
CA GLN A 36 4.01 -10.39 -6.76
C GLN A 36 4.54 -10.65 -8.18
N ILE A 37 3.72 -11.27 -9.04
CA ILE A 37 4.04 -11.51 -10.45
C ILE A 37 4.24 -10.18 -11.17
N ASN A 38 3.40 -9.17 -10.91
CA ASN A 38 3.55 -7.85 -11.49
C ASN A 38 4.93 -7.23 -11.17
N ASP A 39 5.43 -7.40 -9.95
CA ASP A 39 6.78 -6.94 -9.56
C ASP A 39 7.89 -7.70 -10.28
N ILE A 40 7.72 -9.02 -10.45
CA ILE A 40 8.68 -9.85 -11.18
C ILE A 40 8.72 -9.45 -12.65
N VAL A 41 7.55 -9.28 -13.29
CA VAL A 41 7.42 -8.82 -14.68
C VAL A 41 8.05 -7.44 -14.83
N LEU A 42 7.81 -6.53 -13.89
CA LEU A 42 8.43 -5.20 -13.87
C LEU A 42 9.96 -5.29 -13.82
N GLY A 43 10.50 -6.11 -12.93
CA GLY A 43 11.94 -6.36 -12.84
C GLY A 43 12.53 -6.93 -14.14
N LEU A 44 11.81 -7.85 -14.80
CA LEU A 44 12.23 -8.42 -16.08
C LEU A 44 12.20 -7.39 -17.22
N ILE A 45 11.17 -6.54 -17.28
CA ILE A 45 11.08 -5.46 -18.27
C ILE A 45 12.25 -4.48 -18.09
N PHE A 46 12.57 -4.09 -16.85
CA PHE A 46 13.72 -3.22 -16.58
C PHE A 46 15.05 -3.88 -16.92
N LEU A 47 15.20 -5.17 -16.62
CA LEU A 47 16.40 -5.94 -16.94
C LEU A 47 16.62 -6.01 -18.46
N VAL A 48 15.58 -6.40 -19.21
CA VAL A 48 15.62 -6.48 -20.67
C VAL A 48 15.84 -5.08 -21.28
N GLY A 49 15.14 -4.06 -20.80
CA GLY A 49 15.34 -2.67 -21.20
C GLY A 49 16.79 -2.22 -21.00
N SER A 50 17.40 -2.59 -19.87
CA SER A 50 18.80 -2.26 -19.57
C SER A 50 19.75 -2.87 -20.60
N PHE A 51 19.49 -4.10 -21.08
CA PHE A 51 20.28 -4.70 -22.15
C PHE A 51 20.05 -4.00 -23.51
N LEU A 52 18.82 -3.58 -23.79
CA LEU A 52 18.46 -2.86 -25.03
C LEU A 52 19.08 -1.46 -25.11
N PHE A 53 19.43 -0.85 -23.97
CA PHE A 53 20.10 0.46 -23.92
C PHE A 53 21.55 0.45 -24.42
N PHE A 54 22.18 -0.72 -24.60
CA PHE A 54 23.59 -0.80 -25.03
C PHE A 54 23.80 -0.59 -26.54
N SER A 55 22.75 -0.63 -27.37
CA SER A 55 22.86 -0.49 -28.82
C SER A 55 21.95 0.62 -29.34
N ASP A 56 22.49 1.52 -30.16
CA ASP A 56 21.76 2.68 -30.71
C ASP A 56 20.49 2.26 -31.47
N THR A 57 20.53 1.10 -32.14
CA THR A 57 19.37 0.56 -32.88
C THR A 57 18.23 0.10 -31.98
N THR A 58 18.53 -0.30 -30.74
CA THR A 58 17.55 -0.83 -29.78
C THR A 58 17.21 0.13 -28.66
N VAL A 59 17.97 1.22 -28.50
CA VAL A 59 17.74 2.27 -27.48
C VAL A 59 16.33 2.83 -27.51
N PHE A 60 15.74 3.03 -28.69
CA PHE A 60 14.35 3.50 -28.78
C PHE A 60 13.37 2.51 -28.13
N VAL A 61 13.51 1.22 -28.45
CA VAL A 61 12.68 0.14 -27.86
C VAL A 61 12.93 0.02 -26.36
N GLY A 62 14.20 0.08 -25.93
CA GLY A 62 14.58 0.10 -24.53
C GLY A 62 13.97 1.27 -23.76
N THR A 63 13.93 2.47 -24.38
CA THR A 63 13.33 3.68 -23.80
C THR A 63 11.83 3.53 -23.61
N VAL A 64 11.11 2.99 -24.60
CA VAL A 64 9.66 2.74 -24.50
C VAL A 64 9.37 1.74 -23.37
N LEU A 65 10.12 0.64 -23.29
CA LEU A 65 9.99 -0.34 -22.21
C LEU A 65 10.29 0.27 -20.84
N PHE A 66 11.30 1.14 -20.76
CA PHE A 66 11.67 1.82 -19.52
C PHE A 66 10.59 2.79 -19.03
N VAL A 67 9.94 3.54 -19.94
CA VAL A 67 8.82 4.42 -19.60
C VAL A 67 7.63 3.60 -19.09
N ILE A 68 7.27 2.52 -19.78
CA ILE A 68 6.16 1.65 -19.36
C ILE A 68 6.45 1.02 -17.99
N GLY A 69 7.66 0.48 -17.81
CA GLY A 69 8.10 -0.10 -16.54
C GLY A 69 8.07 0.93 -15.40
N SER A 70 8.48 2.17 -15.67
CA SER A 70 8.48 3.25 -14.67
C SER A 70 7.06 3.63 -14.23
N ILE A 71 6.12 3.71 -15.17
CA ILE A 71 4.70 3.95 -14.85
C ILE A 71 4.14 2.81 -14.00
N GLN A 72 4.43 1.55 -14.39
CA GLN A 72 3.98 0.37 -13.65
C GLN A 72 4.55 0.33 -12.22
N MET A 73 5.79 0.78 -12.02
CA MET A 73 6.42 0.83 -10.69
C MET A 73 5.72 1.82 -9.75
N MET A 74 5.15 2.88 -10.32
CA MET A 74 4.47 3.95 -9.58
C MET A 74 3.12 3.52 -9.01
N ILE A 75 2.46 2.53 -9.63
CA ILE A 75 1.11 2.10 -9.26
C ILE A 75 1.05 1.60 -7.82
N ARG A 76 2.02 0.78 -7.39
CA ARG A 76 2.07 0.24 -6.01
C ARG A 76 2.19 1.30 -4.92
N PRO A 77 3.20 2.19 -4.93
CA PRO A 77 3.31 3.23 -3.92
C PRO A 77 2.11 4.20 -3.99
N LEU A 78 1.53 4.45 -5.17
CA LEU A 78 0.35 5.29 -5.31
C LEU A 78 -0.88 4.69 -4.60
N ILE A 79 -1.13 3.38 -4.78
CA ILE A 79 -2.22 2.69 -4.10
C ILE A 79 -2.02 2.70 -2.57
N SER A 80 -0.80 2.40 -2.10
CA SER A 80 -0.47 2.44 -0.67
C SER A 80 -0.68 3.84 -0.10
N PHE A 81 -0.20 4.87 -0.81
CA PHE A 81 -0.32 6.25 -0.38
C PHE A 81 -1.79 6.70 -0.25
N ILE A 82 -2.64 6.36 -1.22
CA ILE A 82 -4.07 6.68 -1.14
C ILE A 82 -4.73 5.94 0.03
N HIS A 83 -4.35 4.69 0.27
CA HIS A 83 -4.82 3.92 1.42
C HIS A 83 -4.45 4.60 2.74
N ASP A 84 -3.18 4.96 2.90
CA ASP A 84 -2.66 5.61 4.10
C ASP A 84 -3.31 6.97 4.36
N LEU A 85 -3.54 7.77 3.31
CA LEU A 85 -4.25 9.05 3.40
C LEU A 85 -5.70 8.90 3.86
N LYS A 86 -6.39 7.85 3.38
CA LYS A 86 -7.79 7.59 3.78
C LYS A 86 -7.85 7.05 5.21
N LEU A 87 -6.91 6.18 5.57
CA LEU A 87 -6.80 5.58 6.89
C LEU A 87 -6.48 6.63 7.96
N SER A 88 -5.54 7.54 7.67
CA SER A 88 -5.21 8.68 8.54
C SER A 88 -6.45 9.54 8.86
N ARG A 89 -7.30 9.79 7.86
CA ARG A 89 -8.55 10.54 8.06
C ARG A 89 -9.60 9.78 8.86
N TYR A 90 -9.72 8.47 8.66
CA TYR A 90 -10.64 7.62 9.41
C TYR A 90 -10.29 7.57 10.89
N TYR A 91 -9.01 7.34 11.23
CA TYR A 91 -8.57 7.31 12.62
C TYR A 91 -8.83 8.63 13.35
N LYS A 92 -8.56 9.77 12.70
CA LYS A 92 -8.80 11.11 13.29
C LYS A 92 -10.26 11.35 13.71
N HIS A 93 -11.24 10.79 12.98
CA HIS A 93 -12.64 10.90 13.37
C HIS A 93 -12.98 9.99 14.54
N LYS A 94 -12.46 8.77 14.55
CA LYS A 94 -12.69 7.81 15.64
C LYS A 94 -12.16 8.31 16.99
N TYR A 95 -11.00 8.97 17.02
CA TYR A 95 -10.48 9.56 18.26
C TYR A 95 -11.39 10.64 18.84
N ARG A 96 -11.95 11.53 18.00
CA ARG A 96 -12.82 12.61 18.47
C ARG A 96 -14.14 12.13 19.04
N GLU A 97 -14.65 10.99 18.58
CA GLU A 97 -15.87 10.39 19.13
C GLU A 97 -15.60 9.72 20.47
N LEU A 98 -14.45 9.04 20.62
CA LEU A 98 -14.03 8.44 21.90
C LEU A 98 -13.76 9.51 22.98
N GLU A 99 -13.17 10.64 22.61
CA GLU A 99 -12.99 11.78 23.53
C GLU A 99 -14.33 12.32 24.04
N LYS A 100 -15.34 12.42 23.18
CA LYS A 100 -16.67 12.93 23.56
C LYS A 100 -17.43 11.96 24.46
N GLU A 101 -17.37 10.66 24.19
CA GLU A 101 -18.02 9.63 25.03
C GLU A 101 -17.40 9.55 26.43
N GLN A 102 -16.09 9.77 26.56
CA GLN A 102 -15.41 9.80 27.86
C GLN A 102 -15.68 11.08 28.65
N GLN A 103 -15.98 12.21 27.98
CA GLN A 103 -16.36 13.46 28.67
C GLN A 103 -17.82 13.46 29.17
N HIS A 104 -18.68 12.59 28.62
CA HIS A 104 -20.09 12.44 29.04
C HIS A 104 -20.31 11.31 30.06
N LYS A 105 -19.26 10.60 30.48
CA LYS A 105 -19.26 9.65 31.59
C LYS A 105 -18.59 10.24 32.82
#